data_AF-A0A929HDQ0-F1
#
_entry.id   AF-A0A929HDQ0-F1
#
_cell.length_a   1.000
_cell.length_b   1.000
_cell.length_c   1.000
_cell.angle_alpha   90.00
_cell.angle_beta   90.00
_cell.angle_gamma   90.00
#
_symmetry.space_group_name_H-M   'P 1'
#
loop_
_entity.id
_entity.type
_entity.pdbx_description
1 polymer ?
#
loop_
_entity_poly.entity_id
_entity_poly.type
_entity_poly.pdbx_seq_one_letter_code
_entity_poly.pdbx_strand_id
1 'polypeptide(L)'
;MRTTWLIIFFAALIWSGINPKDQFTWLLEVLPALIGFIILAFTYNRFRLTTLTYTLILIHSIILMVGGHYTYAEVPLFDWL
;
A
#
# COMPACT_ATOMS: atom_id res chain seq x y z
N MET A 1 8.42 14.36 3.44
CA MET A 1 7.03 13.90 3.31
C MET A 1 6.22 14.66 4.33
N ARG A 2 5.08 15.27 3.95
CA ARG A 2 4.13 15.76 4.97
C ARG A 2 3.66 14.56 5.79
N THR A 3 3.55 14.74 7.09
CA THR A 3 3.07 13.75 8.06
C THR A 3 1.75 13.12 7.64
N THR A 4 0.89 13.85 6.94
CA THR A 4 -0.37 13.37 6.37
C THR A 4 -0.22 12.10 5.51
N TRP A 5 0.78 12.01 4.62
CA TRP A 5 0.96 10.81 3.78
C TRP A 5 1.34 9.58 4.60
N LEU A 6 2.12 9.77 5.66
CA LEU A 6 2.51 8.69 6.57
C LEU A 6 1.29 8.16 7.33
N ILE A 7 0.48 9.06 7.87
CA ILE A 7 -0.74 8.69 8.60
C ILE A 7 -1.67 7.87 7.71
N ILE A 8 -1.88 8.29 6.46
CA ILE A 8 -2.74 7.57 5.52
C ILE A 8 -2.16 6.19 5.20
N PHE A 9 -0.85 6.10 4.93
CA PHE A 9 -0.19 4.83 4.63
C PHE A 9 -0.31 3.83 5.78
N PHE A 10 0.00 4.24 7.01
CA PHE A 10 -0.07 3.36 8.17
C PHE A 10 -1.52 3.00 8.54
N ALA A 11 -2.46 3.93 8.39
CA ALA A 11 -3.88 3.64 8.59
C ALA A 11 -4.38 2.57 7.59
N ALA A 12 -4.01 2.69 6.31
CA ALA A 12 -4.34 1.71 5.29
C ALA A 12 -3.66 0.36 5.54
N LEU A 13 -2.39 0.36 5.97
CA LEU A 13 -1.63 -0.85 6.32
C LEU A 13 -2.28 -1.62 7.49
N ILE A 14 -2.62 -0.90 8.57
CA ILE A 14 -3.28 -1.50 9.75
C ILE A 14 -4.65 -2.04 9.35
N TRP A 15 -5.45 -1.24 8.65
CA TRP A 15 -6.78 -1.66 8.20
C TRP A 15 -6.71 -2.91 7.31
N SER A 16 -5.78 -2.92 6.35
CA SER A 16 -5.56 -4.04 5.44
C SER A 16 -5.19 -5.34 6.18
N GLY A 17 -4.45 -5.24 7.28
CA GLY A 17 -4.05 -6.38 8.11
C GLY A 17 -5.10 -6.88 9.12
N ILE A 18 -6.27 -6.26 9.23
CA ILE A 18 -7.35 -6.73 10.11
C ILE A 18 -8.19 -7.77 9.36
N ASN A 19 -8.22 -9.03 9.82
CA ASN A 19 -8.94 -10.14 9.17
C ASN A 19 -8.65 -10.34 7.66
N PRO A 20 -7.38 -10.37 7.21
CA PRO A 20 -7.09 -10.82 5.85
C PRO A 20 -7.50 -12.30 5.71
N LYS A 21 -8.07 -12.63 4.56
CA LYS A 21 -8.57 -13.99 4.27
C LYS A 21 -7.46 -15.04 4.26
N ASP A 22 -6.28 -14.64 3.75
CA ASP A 22 -5.03 -15.39 3.82
C ASP A 22 -3.88 -14.43 4.18
N GLN A 23 -3.29 -14.62 5.36
CA GLN A 23 -2.20 -13.77 5.85
C GLN A 23 -0.92 -13.88 5.04
N PHE A 24 -0.64 -15.04 4.43
CA PHE A 24 0.56 -15.24 3.64
C PHE A 24 0.46 -14.53 2.29
N THR A 25 -0.69 -14.68 1.62
CA THR A 25 -0.97 -13.96 0.36
C THR A 25 -1.02 -12.45 0.60
N TRP A 26 -1.68 -12.00 1.67
CA TRP A 26 -1.68 -10.59 2.08
C TRP A 26 -0.26 -10.04 2.24
N LEU A 27 0.63 -10.78 2.91
CA LEU A 27 2.00 -10.33 3.14
C LEU A 27 2.79 -10.20 1.83
N LEU A 28 2.60 -11.10 0.87
CA LEU A 28 3.22 -11.02 -0.45
C LEU A 28 2.73 -9.82 -1.26
N GLU A 29 1.46 -9.45 -1.11
CA GLU A 29 0.88 -8.29 -1.81
C GLU A 29 1.24 -6.95 -1.17
N VAL A 30 1.38 -6.91 0.16
CA VAL A 30 1.77 -5.70 0.91
C VAL A 30 3.29 -5.49 0.93
N LEU A 31 4.08 -6.55 0.74
CA LEU A 31 5.55 -6.50 0.70
C LEU A 31 6.12 -5.44 -0.27
N PRO A 32 5.67 -5.35 -1.54
CA PRO A 32 6.11 -4.32 -2.47
C PRO A 32 5.84 -2.89 -1.97
N ALA A 33 4.68 -2.66 -1.32
CA ALA A 33 4.34 -1.36 -0.74
C ALA A 33 5.26 -0.99 0.43
N LEU A 34 5.58 -1.95 1.30
CA LEU A 34 6.55 -1.80 2.39
C LEU A 34 7.96 -1.52 1.87
N ILE A 35 8.42 -2.26 0.86
CA ILE A 35 9.73 -2.05 0.24
C ILE A 35 9.79 -0.66 -0.40
N GLY A 36 8.78 -0.28 -1.16
CA GLY A 36 8.67 1.06 -1.76
C GLY A 36 8.73 2.17 -0.72
N PHE A 37 8.03 2.00 0.41
CA PHE A 37 8.07 2.93 1.52
C PHE A 37 9.48 3.07 2.13
N ILE A 38 10.16 1.96 2.39
CA ILE A 38 11.52 1.95 2.95
C ILE A 38 12.49 2.66 1.99
N ILE A 39 12.44 2.34 0.69
CA ILE A 39 13.27 2.99 -0.32
C ILE A 39 13.01 4.50 -0.34
N LEU A 40 11.76 4.93 -0.29
CA LEU A 40 11.43 6.35 -0.23
C LEU A 40 11.95 7.03 1.04
N ALA A 41 11.88 6.37 2.19
CA ALA A 41 12.40 6.89 3.44
C ALA A 41 13.93 7.11 3.39
N PHE A 42 14.67 6.14 2.84
CA PHE A 42 16.13 6.24 2.68
C PHE A 42 16.55 7.25 1.59
N THR A 43 15.80 7.32 0.49
CA THR A 43 16.11 8.24 -0.61
C THR A 43 15.65 9.66 -0.34
N TYR A 44 14.75 9.90 0.63
CA TYR A 44 14.20 11.23 0.95
C TYR A 44 15.27 12.30 1.20
N ASN A 45 16.37 11.93 1.86
CA ASN A 45 17.45 12.87 2.16
C ASN A 45 18.37 13.15 0.97
N ARG A 46 18.44 12.25 -0.03
CA ARG A 46 19.29 12.41 -1.22
C ARG A 46 18.53 12.95 -2.43
N PHE A 47 17.30 12.50 -2.64
CA PHE A 47 16.45 12.84 -3.78
C PHE A 47 15.03 13.16 -3.30
N ARG A 48 14.70 14.44 -3.22
CA ARG A 48 13.32 14.88 -2.94
C ARG A 48 12.50 14.74 -4.21
N LEU A 49 11.68 13.70 -4.27
CA LEU A 49 10.72 13.51 -5.36
C LEU A 49 9.65 14.61 -5.32
N THR A 50 8.96 14.82 -6.44
CA THR A 50 7.85 15.76 -6.50
C THR A 50 6.67 15.28 -5.65
N THR A 51 5.83 16.21 -5.20
CA THR A 51 4.61 15.89 -4.46
C THR A 51 3.66 14.97 -5.24
N LEU A 52 3.66 15.09 -6.57
CA LEU A 52 2.90 14.22 -7.46
C LEU A 52 3.37 12.76 -7.35
N THR A 53 4.69 12.52 -7.44
CA THR A 53 5.26 11.17 -7.34
C THR A 53 4.95 10.52 -5.99
N TYR A 54 5.10 11.24 -4.88
CA TYR A 54 4.72 10.70 -3.56
C TYR A 54 3.24 10.34 -3.47
N THR A 55 2.37 11.12 -4.10
CA THR A 55 0.92 10.86 -4.12
C THR A 55 0.60 9.61 -4.95
N LEU A 56 1.21 9.45 -6.12
CA LEU A 56 1.05 8.26 -6.96
C LEU A 56 1.52 6.98 -6.25
N ILE A 57 2.66 7.05 -5.54
CA ILE A 57 3.16 5.90 -4.78
C ILE A 57 2.22 5.57 -3.61
N LEU A 58 1.67 6.58 -2.93
CA LEU A 58 0.67 6.35 -1.88
C LEU A 58 -0.57 5.65 -2.46
N ILE A 59 -1.12 6.16 -3.57
CA ILE A 59 -2.29 5.57 -4.23
C ILE A 59 -2.00 4.12 -4.61
N HIS A 60 -0.87 3.84 -5.24
CA HIS A 60 -0.48 2.48 -5.62
C HIS A 60 -0.34 1.55 -4.42
N SER A 61 0.24 2.06 -3.32
CA SER A 61 0.37 1.31 -2.07
C SER A 61 -1.00 0.97 -1.47
N ILE A 62 -1.95 1.91 -1.50
CA ILE A 62 -3.32 1.68 -1.04
C ILE A 62 -4.01 0.61 -1.92
N ILE A 63 -3.83 0.66 -3.25
CA ILE A 63 -4.39 -0.36 -4.15
C ILE A 63 -3.89 -1.75 -3.79
N LEU A 64 -2.58 -1.91 -3.55
CA LEU A 64 -2.00 -3.20 -3.12
C LEU A 64 -2.55 -3.66 -1.76
N MET A 65 -2.66 -2.75 -0.79
CA MET A 65 -3.22 -3.04 0.52
C MET A 65 -4.70 -3.45 0.46
N VAL A 66 -5.49 -2.81 -0.41
CA VAL A 66 -6.89 -3.17 -0.65
C VAL A 66 -6.99 -4.52 -1.36
N GLY A 67 -6.16 -4.77 -2.37
CA GLY A 67 -6.05 -6.06 -3.05
C GLY A 67 -5.74 -7.21 -2.08
N GLY A 68 -4.76 -7.00 -1.19
CA GLY A 68 -4.35 -8.02 -0.22
C GLY A 68 -5.38 -8.27 0.87
N HIS A 69 -6.19 -7.26 1.21
CA HIS A 69 -7.25 -7.40 2.22
C HIS A 69 -8.44 -8.21 1.68
N TYR A 70 -8.88 -7.93 0.45
CA TYR A 70 -10.00 -8.64 -0.17
C TYR A 70 -9.59 -9.93 -0.88
N THR A 71 -8.28 -10.14 -1.11
CA THR A 71 -7.73 -11.14 -2.05
C THR A 71 -8.19 -10.83 -3.48
N TYR A 72 -7.27 -10.68 -4.42
CA TYR A 72 -7.60 -10.37 -5.83
C TYR A 72 -8.62 -11.33 -6.48
N ALA A 73 -8.78 -12.53 -5.92
CA ALA A 73 -9.72 -13.56 -6.37
C ALA A 73 -11.18 -13.36 -5.94
N GLU A 74 -11.46 -12.49 -4.96
CA GLU A 74 -12.81 -12.29 -4.43
C GLU A 74 -13.19 -10.81 -4.30
N VAL A 75 -12.52 -9.93 -5.04
CA VAL A 75 -13.02 -8.56 -5.16
C VAL A 75 -14.39 -8.68 -5.86
N PRO A 76 -15.52 -8.32 -5.21
CA PRO A 76 -16.87 -8.49 -5.77
C PRO A 76 -17.12 -7.60 -7.01
N LEU A 77 -16.10 -6.85 -7.45
CA LEU A 77 -16.03 -6.14 -8.73
C LEU A 77 -15.68 -7.04 -9.92
N PHE A 78 -15.38 -8.33 -9.73
CA PHE A 78 -15.11 -9.29 -10.80
C PHE A 78 -15.98 -10.56 -10.77
N ASP A 79 -16.91 -10.71 -9.83
CA ASP A 79 -17.87 -11.83 -9.79
C ASP A 79 -18.83 -11.88 -11.01
N TRP A 80 -18.79 -10.87 -11.87
CA TRP A 80 -19.62 -10.76 -13.07
C TRP A 80 -18.88 -11.01 -14.40
N LEU A 81 -17.62 -11.48 -14.38
CA LEU A 81 -16.88 -11.84 -15.61
C LEU A 81 -16.73 -13.35 -15.78
#